data_AF-A0A9E1V0E2-F1
#
_entry.id   AF-A0A9E1V0E2-F1
#
_cell.length_a   1.000
_cell.length_b   1.000
_cell.length_c   1.000
_cell.angle_alpha   90.00
_cell.angle_beta   90.00
_cell.angle_gamma   90.00
#
_symmetry.space_group_name_H-M   'P 1'
#
loop_
_entity.id
_entity.type
_entity.pdbx_description
1 polymer ?
#
loop_
_entity_poly.entity_id
_entity_poly.type
_entity_poly.pdbx_seq_one_letter_code
_entity_poly.pdbx_strand_id
1 'polypeptide(L)'
;MMHRRITLLLIVLGIGTFAREPQAPAETIRQVAAYLRRHVALEKRQIAVTAAARAKENMAQWRRNELSRRYDAKRVAQIKQRVESHRERRDRTVAELACARIKDPAERATKLKEAVAAGAAAAEEAQAASAAFKDEFVALAKEEAPVKQVLLELVAKVGRTPEELGVAKASPRASIGSAGLAWHDSKGTAVAYLTFRFRAPTGSSGKKEKLWGRYPVGYDGESSITFSVGTMVASFNPANRAWRGKAKMREMGKALIDLDAISELQAAVEKGDLKRQIADLMARNKDLHARAQTATKLPHALQNASMLKRRELERPYDPSRVAGLERRLEPQERNLLASRTELAAAVIAEPEERKREKEKAVAAAKEALQAVKEAGLSLKTDQIALRRERRYVQFALFEMMDGVARMPKGLGIVDAGVITSPRDASVLPWWSDVHDKKLVRAHLRFRPAPGGTNAEPKVAGKYPVRSWTFKSIRFWAGGVDVELQVEKEEWKNKEKVMELAATLLDLERIAALPVTKDAK
;
A
#
# COMPACT_ATOMS: atom_id res chain seq x y z
N MET A 1 -4.29 -14.33 47.80
CA MET A 1 -5.73 -14.65 47.95
C MET A 1 -6.55 -13.55 48.65
N MET A 2 -6.06 -12.91 49.71
CA MET A 2 -6.82 -11.92 50.49
C MET A 2 -7.21 -10.65 49.69
N HIS A 3 -6.32 -10.11 48.84
CA HIS A 3 -6.61 -8.92 48.03
C HIS A 3 -7.67 -9.13 46.94
N ARG A 4 -7.71 -10.29 46.25
CA ARG A 4 -8.75 -10.58 45.24
C ARG A 4 -10.14 -10.76 45.88
N ARG A 5 -10.21 -11.36 47.08
CA ARG A 5 -11.44 -11.45 47.87
C ARG A 5 -11.93 -10.07 48.30
N ILE A 6 -11.04 -9.16 48.70
CA ILE A 6 -11.38 -7.78 49.05
C ILE A 6 -11.88 -6.99 47.82
N THR A 7 -11.29 -7.17 46.62
CA THR A 7 -11.78 -6.50 45.40
C THR A 7 -13.16 -7.01 44.98
N LEU A 8 -13.41 -8.32 45.06
CA LEU A 8 -14.74 -8.91 44.85
C LEU A 8 -15.73 -8.45 45.91
N LEU A 9 -15.32 -8.38 47.18
CA LEU A 9 -16.14 -7.88 48.28
C LEU A 9 -16.47 -6.39 48.10
N LEU A 10 -15.55 -5.57 47.57
CA LEU A 10 -15.79 -4.15 47.29
C LEU A 10 -16.66 -3.93 46.05
N ILE A 11 -16.58 -4.82 45.06
CA ILE A 11 -17.53 -4.86 43.94
C ILE A 11 -18.92 -5.25 44.46
N VAL A 12 -19.02 -6.29 45.30
CA VAL A 12 -20.28 -6.76 45.91
C VAL A 12 -20.87 -5.72 46.89
N LEU A 13 -20.05 -5.08 47.73
CA LEU A 13 -20.50 -4.04 48.68
C LEU A 13 -20.85 -2.71 47.99
N GLY A 14 -20.20 -2.38 46.87
CA GLY A 14 -20.62 -1.27 46.00
C GLY A 14 -21.86 -1.57 45.16
N ILE A 15 -22.25 -2.85 45.06
CA ILE A 15 -23.47 -3.36 44.39
C ILE A 15 -24.60 -3.60 45.39
N GLY A 16 -24.34 -3.65 46.69
CA GLY A 16 -25.32 -3.94 47.75
C GLY A 16 -26.51 -2.97 47.86
N THR A 17 -26.52 -1.86 47.10
CA THR A 17 -27.71 -0.99 46.92
C THR A 17 -28.59 -1.36 45.73
N PHE A 18 -28.26 -2.43 44.99
CA PHE A 18 -29.05 -3.00 43.89
C PHE A 18 -29.27 -4.50 44.14
N ALA A 19 -29.85 -4.86 45.28
CA ALA A 19 -30.45 -6.18 45.45
C ALA A 19 -31.62 -6.29 44.45
N ARG A 20 -31.37 -6.91 43.29
CA ARG A 20 -32.40 -7.18 42.29
C ARG A 20 -32.80 -8.65 42.42
N GLU A 21 -34.10 -8.92 42.32
CA GLU A 21 -34.59 -10.28 42.09
C GLU A 21 -33.97 -10.82 40.77
N PRO A 22 -33.61 -12.12 40.72
CA PRO A 22 -33.02 -12.72 39.52
C PRO A 22 -33.98 -12.55 38.34
N GLN A 23 -33.59 -11.73 37.37
CA GLN A 23 -34.39 -11.52 36.16
C GLN A 23 -34.28 -12.72 35.22
N ALA A 24 -35.38 -13.01 34.50
CA ALA A 24 -35.38 -14.03 33.46
C ALA A 24 -34.28 -13.71 32.40
N PRO A 25 -33.46 -14.70 31.98
CA PRO A 25 -32.35 -14.48 31.05
C PRO A 25 -32.71 -13.73 29.76
N ALA A 26 -33.94 -13.90 29.26
CA ALA A 26 -34.43 -13.22 28.05
C ALA A 26 -34.54 -11.69 28.20
N GLU A 27 -34.93 -11.22 29.38
CA GLU A 27 -35.10 -9.79 29.66
C GLU A 27 -33.73 -9.11 29.84
N THR A 28 -32.80 -9.79 30.50
CA THR A 28 -31.40 -9.39 30.61
C THR A 28 -30.76 -9.20 29.23
N ILE A 29 -30.97 -10.15 28.31
CA ILE A 29 -30.46 -10.08 26.94
C ILE A 29 -31.05 -8.90 26.16
N ARG A 30 -32.36 -8.63 26.28
CA ARG A 30 -33.00 -7.48 25.62
C ARG A 30 -32.39 -6.17 26.09
N GLN A 31 -32.13 -6.03 27.39
CA GLN A 31 -31.52 -4.81 27.96
C GLN A 31 -30.07 -4.63 27.49
N VAL A 32 -29.27 -5.69 27.41
CA VAL A 32 -27.93 -5.66 26.81
C VAL A 32 -27.96 -5.23 25.34
N ALA A 33 -28.89 -5.78 24.55
CA ALA A 33 -29.05 -5.44 23.14
C ALA A 33 -29.52 -3.98 22.94
N ALA A 34 -30.43 -3.49 23.80
CA ALA A 34 -30.85 -2.10 23.79
C ALA A 34 -29.70 -1.14 24.11
N TYR A 35 -28.89 -1.47 25.12
CA TYR A 35 -27.68 -0.72 25.46
C TYR A 35 -26.70 -0.65 24.28
N LEU A 36 -26.41 -1.77 23.60
CA LEU A 36 -25.51 -1.79 22.45
C LEU A 36 -25.98 -0.88 21.32
N ARG A 37 -27.27 -0.92 20.99
CA ARG A 37 -27.84 -0.04 19.95
C ARG A 37 -27.67 1.43 20.31
N ARG A 38 -27.94 1.79 21.57
CA ARG A 38 -27.72 3.14 22.09
C ARG A 38 -26.24 3.53 22.07
N HIS A 39 -25.34 2.62 22.46
CA HIS A 39 -23.89 2.85 22.45
C HIS A 39 -23.39 3.13 21.03
N VAL A 40 -23.76 2.31 20.05
CA VAL A 40 -23.38 2.50 18.63
C VAL A 40 -23.97 3.80 18.07
N ALA A 41 -25.24 4.10 18.38
CA ALA A 41 -25.86 5.36 17.96
C ALA A 41 -25.14 6.57 18.56
N LEU A 42 -24.77 6.51 19.84
CA LEU A 42 -24.02 7.56 20.53
C LEU A 42 -22.61 7.71 19.97
N GLU A 43 -21.90 6.61 19.68
CA GLU A 43 -20.58 6.64 19.01
C GLU A 43 -20.68 7.31 17.63
N LYS A 44 -21.69 6.97 16.82
CA LYS A 44 -21.93 7.60 15.51
C LYS A 44 -22.21 9.09 15.65
N ARG A 45 -23.07 9.50 16.58
CA ARG A 45 -23.35 10.92 16.88
C ARG A 45 -22.09 11.64 17.34
N GLN A 46 -21.30 11.01 18.21
CA GLN A 46 -20.05 11.59 18.70
C GLN A 46 -19.04 11.80 17.57
N ILE A 47 -18.88 10.82 16.68
CA ILE A 47 -18.03 10.96 15.49
C ILE A 47 -18.52 12.12 14.63
N ALA A 48 -19.82 12.19 14.32
CA ALA A 48 -20.39 13.23 13.48
C ALA A 48 -20.20 14.64 14.07
N VAL A 49 -20.54 14.82 15.36
CA VAL A 49 -20.46 16.11 16.05
C VAL A 49 -19.00 16.57 16.24
N THR A 50 -18.08 15.64 16.44
CA THR A 50 -16.65 15.98 16.63
C THR A 50 -15.82 15.94 15.34
N ALA A 51 -16.38 15.55 14.19
CA ALA A 51 -15.63 15.30 12.96
C ALA A 51 -14.82 16.51 12.49
N ALA A 52 -15.46 17.67 12.40
CA ALA A 52 -14.82 18.90 11.93
C ALA A 52 -13.69 19.36 12.88
N ALA A 53 -13.96 19.32 14.19
CA ALA A 53 -12.97 19.70 15.20
C ALA A 53 -11.79 18.71 15.24
N ARG A 54 -12.05 17.40 15.12
CA ARG A 54 -11.00 16.37 15.03
C ARG A 54 -10.16 16.50 13.77
N ALA A 55 -10.76 16.87 12.64
CA ALA A 55 -10.01 17.14 11.42
C ALA A 55 -9.03 18.31 11.61
N LYS A 56 -9.48 19.40 12.25
CA LYS A 56 -8.60 20.54 12.61
C LYS A 56 -7.50 20.12 13.57
N GLU A 57 -7.83 19.36 14.61
CA GLU A 57 -6.86 18.87 15.59
C GLU A 57 -5.78 18.01 14.93
N ASN A 58 -6.18 17.01 14.13
CA ASN A 58 -5.26 16.14 13.41
C ASN A 58 -4.34 16.94 12.48
N MET A 59 -4.86 17.95 11.77
CA MET A 59 -4.06 18.80 10.89
C MET A 59 -3.08 19.70 11.66
N ALA A 60 -3.49 20.26 12.80
CA ALA A 60 -2.60 21.06 13.65
C ALA A 60 -1.49 20.21 14.27
N GLN A 61 -1.81 19.00 14.73
CA GLN A 61 -0.83 18.02 15.21
C GLN A 61 0.13 17.60 14.09
N TRP A 62 -0.38 17.36 12.88
CA TRP A 62 0.43 17.06 11.70
C TRP A 62 1.42 18.19 11.41
N ARG A 63 0.94 19.45 11.33
CA ARG A 63 1.78 20.62 11.10
C ARG A 63 2.89 20.75 12.17
N ARG A 64 2.54 20.58 13.44
CA ARG A 64 3.50 20.57 14.55
C ARG A 64 4.59 19.50 14.36
N ASN A 65 4.21 18.31 13.90
CA ASN A 65 5.13 17.21 13.67
C ASN A 65 6.07 17.50 12.49
N GLU A 66 5.54 18.00 11.37
CA GLU A 66 6.36 18.37 10.20
C GLU A 66 7.35 19.49 10.54
N LEU A 67 6.93 20.51 11.30
CA LEU A 67 7.82 21.58 11.77
C LEU A 67 8.94 21.10 12.71
N SER A 68 8.81 19.90 13.28
CA SER A 68 9.85 19.28 14.12
C SER A 68 10.84 18.41 13.33
N ARG A 69 10.58 18.16 12.04
CA ARG A 69 11.43 17.36 11.16
C ARG A 69 12.50 18.22 10.51
N ARG A 70 13.63 17.60 10.15
CA ARG A 70 14.66 18.20 9.29
C ARG A 70 14.42 17.76 7.84
N TYR A 71 14.57 18.69 6.91
CA TYR A 71 14.42 18.43 5.47
C TYR A 71 15.70 18.83 4.75
N ASP A 72 16.18 17.96 3.87
CA ASP A 72 17.24 18.28 2.92
C ASP A 72 16.65 18.70 1.55
N ALA A 73 17.49 19.24 0.67
CA ALA A 73 17.08 19.72 -0.64
C ALA A 73 16.42 18.61 -1.50
N LYS A 74 16.92 17.37 -1.39
CA LYS A 74 16.38 16.22 -2.12
C LYS A 74 14.96 15.91 -1.65
N ARG A 75 14.72 15.95 -0.35
CA ARG A 75 13.41 15.71 0.25
C ARG A 75 12.43 16.82 -0.09
N VAL A 76 12.86 18.08 -0.08
CA VAL A 76 12.03 19.21 -0.54
C VAL A 76 11.61 19.02 -2.00
N ALA A 77 12.52 18.62 -2.88
CA ALA A 77 12.20 18.34 -4.28
C ALA A 77 11.18 17.19 -4.43
N GLN A 78 11.33 16.11 -3.66
CA GLN A 78 10.36 15.01 -3.63
C GLN A 78 8.98 15.46 -3.14
N ILE A 79 8.92 16.31 -2.11
CA ILE A 79 7.65 16.84 -1.59
C ILE A 79 6.97 17.71 -2.65
N LYS A 80 7.71 18.59 -3.35
CA LYS A 80 7.17 19.39 -4.47
C LYS A 80 6.55 18.50 -5.54
N GLN A 81 7.27 17.45 -5.96
CA GLN A 81 6.75 16.49 -6.94
C GLN A 81 5.49 15.78 -6.45
N ARG A 82 5.44 15.41 -5.16
CA ARG A 82 4.27 14.75 -4.58
C ARG A 82 3.07 15.70 -4.48
N VAL A 83 3.28 16.98 -4.16
CA VAL A 83 2.23 18.01 -4.19
C VAL A 83 1.61 18.10 -5.58
N GLU A 84 2.45 18.16 -6.63
CA GLU A 84 1.95 18.22 -8.00
C GLU A 84 1.18 16.93 -8.37
N SER A 85 1.71 15.76 -8.04
CA SER A 85 1.01 14.50 -8.30
C SER A 85 -0.34 14.39 -7.59
N HIS A 86 -0.46 14.87 -6.35
CA HIS A 86 -1.73 14.88 -5.64
C HIS A 86 -2.71 15.90 -6.24
N ARG A 87 -2.20 17.07 -6.68
CA ARG A 87 -2.99 18.08 -7.37
C ARG A 87 -3.56 17.53 -8.67
N GLU A 88 -2.73 16.94 -9.53
CA GLU A 88 -3.15 16.33 -10.79
C GLU A 88 -4.24 15.25 -10.59
N ARG A 89 -4.08 14.37 -9.59
CA ARG A 89 -5.09 13.34 -9.26
C ARG A 89 -6.42 13.94 -8.82
N ARG A 90 -6.35 14.99 -7.99
CA ARG A 90 -7.54 15.73 -7.52
C ARG A 90 -8.23 16.40 -8.69
N ASP A 91 -7.50 17.18 -9.48
CA ASP A 91 -8.06 17.96 -10.58
C ASP A 91 -8.66 17.06 -11.66
N ARG A 92 -8.03 15.91 -11.93
CA ARG A 92 -8.62 14.86 -12.79
C ARG A 92 -9.96 14.35 -12.25
N THR A 93 -10.03 14.02 -10.95
CA THR A 93 -11.28 13.52 -10.34
C THR A 93 -12.38 14.59 -10.36
N VAL A 94 -12.02 15.86 -10.18
CA VAL A 94 -12.95 16.99 -10.31
C VAL A 94 -13.46 17.16 -11.74
N ALA A 95 -12.58 17.06 -12.73
CA ALA A 95 -12.98 17.10 -14.14
C ALA A 95 -13.90 15.92 -14.52
N GLU A 96 -13.60 14.70 -14.05
CA GLU A 96 -14.47 13.52 -14.21
C GLU A 96 -15.85 13.79 -13.56
N LEU A 97 -15.87 14.31 -12.34
CA LEU A 97 -17.10 14.60 -11.60
C LEU A 97 -17.95 15.68 -12.29
N ALA A 98 -17.33 16.73 -12.84
CA ALA A 98 -18.04 17.76 -13.57
C ALA A 98 -18.80 17.19 -14.78
N CYS A 99 -18.19 16.25 -15.52
CA CYS A 99 -18.83 15.58 -16.65
C CYS A 99 -19.89 14.57 -16.18
N ALA A 100 -19.59 13.80 -15.13
CA ALA A 100 -20.51 12.80 -14.59
C ALA A 100 -21.81 13.41 -14.03
N ARG A 101 -21.76 14.67 -13.56
CA ARG A 101 -22.93 15.39 -13.02
C ARG A 101 -23.92 15.88 -14.07
N ILE A 102 -23.57 15.91 -15.35
CA ILE A 102 -24.47 16.35 -16.42
C ILE A 102 -25.57 15.30 -16.59
N LYS A 103 -26.80 15.64 -16.18
CA LYS A 103 -27.94 14.73 -16.23
C LYS A 103 -28.64 14.75 -17.59
N ASP A 104 -28.74 15.94 -18.18
CA ASP A 104 -29.43 16.14 -19.45
C ASP A 104 -28.64 15.53 -20.62
N PRO A 105 -29.22 14.59 -21.39
CA PRO A 105 -28.58 14.02 -22.56
C PRO A 105 -28.23 15.05 -23.65
N ALA A 106 -29.03 16.11 -23.83
CA ALA A 106 -28.79 17.12 -24.87
C ALA A 106 -27.59 18.02 -24.51
N GLU A 107 -27.52 18.48 -23.25
CA GLU A 107 -26.33 19.15 -22.72
C GLU A 107 -25.08 18.26 -22.84
N ARG A 108 -25.18 16.98 -22.47
CA ARG A 108 -24.09 16.01 -22.57
C ARG A 108 -23.59 15.83 -24.01
N ALA A 109 -24.49 15.72 -24.99
CA ALA A 109 -24.15 15.62 -26.40
C ALA A 109 -23.45 16.89 -26.91
N THR A 110 -23.88 18.07 -26.47
CA THR A 110 -23.22 19.34 -26.80
C THR A 110 -21.80 19.38 -26.22
N LYS A 111 -21.63 19.05 -24.94
CA LYS A 111 -20.32 18.99 -24.29
C LYS A 111 -19.40 17.93 -24.89
N LEU A 112 -19.96 16.84 -25.41
CA LEU A 112 -19.20 15.80 -26.11
C LEU A 112 -18.62 16.35 -27.42
N LYS A 113 -19.42 17.08 -28.22
CA LYS A 113 -18.95 17.75 -29.44
C LYS A 113 -17.85 18.76 -29.14
N GLU A 114 -18.02 19.59 -28.10
CA GLU A 114 -16.98 20.54 -27.64
C GLU A 114 -15.68 19.80 -27.28
N ALA A 115 -15.77 18.68 -26.54
CA ALA A 115 -14.61 17.91 -26.12
C ALA A 115 -13.89 17.23 -27.30
N VAL A 116 -14.63 16.76 -28.30
CA VAL A 116 -14.07 16.21 -29.53
C VAL A 116 -13.33 17.29 -30.33
N ALA A 117 -13.95 18.46 -30.52
CA ALA A 117 -13.34 19.58 -31.21
C ALA A 117 -12.06 20.07 -30.51
N ALA A 118 -12.10 20.24 -29.19
CA ALA A 118 -10.93 20.61 -28.38
C ALA A 118 -9.82 19.55 -28.45
N GLY A 119 -10.17 18.25 -28.49
CA GLY A 119 -9.22 17.17 -28.66
C GLY A 119 -8.54 17.16 -30.03
N ALA A 120 -9.30 17.47 -31.09
CA ALA A 120 -8.77 17.60 -32.45
C ALA A 120 -7.81 18.80 -32.56
N ALA A 121 -8.22 19.98 -32.06
CA ALA A 121 -7.38 21.17 -32.06
C ALA A 121 -6.06 20.95 -31.27
N ALA A 122 -6.13 20.31 -30.10
CA ALA A 122 -4.92 19.98 -29.32
C ALA A 122 -4.01 18.95 -30.03
N ALA A 123 -4.58 18.03 -30.79
CA ALA A 123 -3.82 17.07 -31.60
C ALA A 123 -3.12 17.75 -32.77
N GLU A 124 -3.80 18.67 -33.46
CA GLU A 124 -3.23 19.50 -34.52
C GLU A 124 -2.10 20.39 -33.98
N GLU A 125 -2.30 21.02 -32.82
CA GLU A 125 -1.26 21.82 -32.16
C GLU A 125 -0.06 20.97 -31.75
N ALA A 126 -0.28 19.75 -31.22
CA ALA A 126 0.80 18.82 -30.89
C ALA A 126 1.58 18.39 -32.14
N GLN A 127 0.88 18.13 -33.24
CA GLN A 127 1.49 17.76 -34.51
C GLN A 127 2.28 18.94 -35.11
N ALA A 128 1.74 20.15 -35.08
CA ALA A 128 2.42 21.36 -35.54
C ALA A 128 3.67 21.66 -34.69
N ALA A 129 3.54 21.59 -33.36
CA ALA A 129 4.66 21.75 -32.44
C ALA A 129 5.75 20.70 -32.66
N SER A 130 5.39 19.45 -32.93
CA SER A 130 6.37 18.41 -33.29
C SER A 130 6.97 18.62 -34.68
N ALA A 131 6.18 19.08 -35.65
CA ALA A 131 6.62 19.31 -37.02
C ALA A 131 7.66 20.43 -37.11
N ALA A 132 7.58 21.43 -36.23
CA ALA A 132 8.56 22.50 -36.13
C ALA A 132 10.01 22.01 -35.90
N PHE A 133 10.18 20.82 -35.32
CA PHE A 133 11.50 20.22 -35.07
C PHE A 133 11.91 19.17 -36.12
N LYS A 134 11.04 18.86 -37.11
CA LYS A 134 11.29 17.79 -38.07
C LYS A 134 12.59 18.00 -38.83
N ASP A 135 12.81 19.21 -39.34
CA ASP A 135 14.00 19.52 -40.12
C ASP A 135 15.27 19.54 -39.26
N GLU A 136 15.18 20.01 -38.00
CA GLU A 136 16.29 19.91 -37.03
C GLU A 136 16.64 18.44 -36.72
N PHE A 137 15.65 17.55 -36.56
CA PHE A 137 15.88 16.12 -36.38
C PHE A 137 16.50 15.46 -37.63
N VAL A 138 16.05 15.84 -38.83
CA VAL A 138 16.61 15.34 -40.09
C VAL A 138 18.05 15.82 -40.29
N ALA A 139 18.33 17.09 -39.99
CA ALA A 139 19.67 17.66 -40.05
C ALA A 139 20.61 16.94 -39.06
N LEU A 140 20.18 16.77 -37.81
CA LEU A 140 20.94 16.05 -36.81
C LEU A 140 21.16 14.58 -37.22
N ALA A 141 20.15 13.91 -37.78
CA ALA A 141 20.29 12.54 -38.25
C ALA A 141 21.33 12.40 -39.39
N LYS A 142 21.43 13.40 -40.29
CA LYS A 142 22.47 13.46 -41.32
C LYS A 142 23.86 13.65 -40.72
N GLU A 143 23.99 14.48 -39.69
CA GLU A 143 25.25 14.65 -38.94
C GLU A 143 25.64 13.40 -38.14
N GLU A 144 24.65 12.68 -37.59
CA GLU A 144 24.89 11.43 -36.84
C GLU A 144 25.30 10.26 -37.75
N ALA A 145 24.90 10.26 -39.02
CA ALA A 145 25.14 9.17 -39.96
C ALA A 145 26.62 8.76 -40.11
N PRO A 146 27.59 9.67 -40.37
CA PRO A 146 29.00 9.30 -40.49
C PRO A 146 29.55 8.72 -39.18
N VAL A 147 29.18 9.30 -38.03
CA VAL A 147 29.60 8.80 -36.71
C VAL A 147 29.04 7.40 -36.44
N LYS A 148 27.76 7.16 -36.78
CA LYS A 148 27.14 5.84 -36.68
C LYS A 148 27.83 4.82 -37.58
N GLN A 149 28.21 5.22 -38.80
CA GLN A 149 28.91 4.34 -39.72
C GLN A 149 30.28 3.90 -39.17
N VAL A 150 31.08 4.85 -38.66
CA VAL A 150 32.37 4.54 -38.01
C VAL A 150 32.16 3.60 -36.81
N LEU A 151 31.15 3.86 -35.97
CA LEU A 151 30.85 3.00 -34.83
C LEU A 151 30.39 1.59 -35.25
N LEU A 152 29.61 1.47 -36.33
CA LEU A 152 29.20 0.18 -36.89
C LEU A 152 30.41 -0.63 -37.34
N GLU A 153 31.33 -0.01 -38.07
CA GLU A 153 32.56 -0.65 -38.57
C GLU A 153 33.48 -1.10 -37.44
N LEU A 154 33.67 -0.26 -36.42
CA LEU A 154 34.47 -0.61 -35.24
C LEU A 154 33.84 -1.74 -34.43
N VAL A 155 32.53 -1.68 -34.20
CA VAL A 155 31.83 -2.70 -33.41
C VAL A 155 31.67 -4.01 -34.18
N ALA A 156 31.57 -3.99 -35.50
CA ALA A 156 31.55 -5.22 -36.31
C ALA A 156 32.76 -6.12 -36.04
N LYS A 157 33.94 -5.52 -35.81
CA LYS A 157 35.19 -6.24 -35.51
C LYS A 157 35.22 -6.92 -34.14
N VAL A 158 34.35 -6.48 -33.21
CA VAL A 158 34.29 -7.03 -31.85
C VAL A 158 33.63 -8.41 -31.81
N GLY A 159 32.75 -8.70 -32.77
CA GLY A 159 31.96 -9.92 -32.76
C GLY A 159 32.65 -11.09 -33.46
N ARG A 160 32.75 -12.22 -32.77
CA ARG A 160 33.10 -13.52 -33.36
C ARG A 160 31.83 -14.32 -33.66
N THR A 161 31.89 -15.20 -34.65
CA THR A 161 30.78 -16.07 -35.06
C THR A 161 31.20 -17.55 -35.01
N PRO A 162 31.43 -18.11 -33.80
CA PRO A 162 31.77 -19.52 -33.64
C PRO A 162 30.56 -20.40 -33.97
N GLU A 163 30.68 -21.20 -35.04
CA GLU A 163 29.61 -22.08 -35.52
C GLU A 163 29.24 -23.14 -34.49
N GLU A 164 30.21 -23.60 -33.68
CA GLU A 164 30.03 -24.56 -32.60
C GLU A 164 29.08 -24.09 -31.49
N LEU A 165 28.86 -22.77 -31.37
CA LEU A 165 27.89 -22.18 -30.45
C LEU A 165 26.52 -21.96 -31.10
N GLY A 166 26.30 -22.45 -32.32
CA GLY A 166 25.07 -22.25 -33.06
C GLY A 166 24.84 -20.80 -33.49
N VAL A 167 25.91 -20.01 -33.60
CA VAL A 167 25.88 -18.62 -34.04
C VAL A 167 26.14 -18.57 -35.55
N ALA A 168 25.14 -18.12 -36.31
CA ALA A 168 25.25 -18.01 -37.77
C ALA A 168 25.72 -16.61 -38.22
N LYS A 169 25.40 -15.56 -37.46
CA LYS A 169 25.84 -14.19 -37.80
C LYS A 169 25.90 -13.28 -36.58
N ALA A 170 26.75 -12.24 -36.69
CA ALA A 170 26.75 -11.10 -35.80
C ALA A 170 26.27 -9.85 -36.56
N SER A 171 25.33 -9.11 -35.99
CA SER A 171 24.73 -7.92 -36.61
C SER A 171 25.05 -6.69 -35.77
N PRO A 172 25.94 -5.80 -36.24
CA PRO A 172 26.25 -4.56 -35.53
C PRO A 172 25.07 -3.58 -35.59
N ARG A 173 24.93 -2.77 -34.55
CA ARG A 173 23.97 -1.66 -34.46
C ARG A 173 24.64 -0.47 -33.80
N ALA A 174 24.37 0.72 -34.30
CA ALA A 174 24.86 1.95 -33.70
C ALA A 174 23.73 2.99 -33.58
N SER A 175 23.87 3.82 -32.57
CA SER A 175 23.02 4.96 -32.25
C SER A 175 23.90 6.04 -31.65
N ILE A 176 23.40 7.27 -31.57
CA ILE A 176 24.17 8.30 -30.87
C ILE A 176 24.18 7.95 -29.37
N GLY A 177 25.38 7.74 -28.81
CA GLY A 177 25.56 7.34 -27.41
C GLY A 177 25.51 5.84 -27.10
N SER A 178 25.26 4.97 -28.08
CA SER A 178 25.53 3.53 -27.90
C SER A 178 25.79 2.77 -29.21
N ALA A 179 26.61 1.73 -29.12
CA ALA A 179 26.83 0.78 -30.21
C ALA A 179 26.82 -0.65 -29.66
N GLY A 180 26.56 -1.65 -30.50
CA GLY A 180 26.44 -3.01 -30.01
C GLY A 180 26.34 -4.06 -31.11
N LEU A 181 26.37 -5.32 -30.69
CA LEU A 181 26.22 -6.50 -31.53
C LEU A 181 25.03 -7.32 -31.05
N ALA A 182 24.28 -7.85 -32.00
CA ALA A 182 23.37 -8.95 -31.78
C ALA A 182 23.90 -10.19 -32.51
N TRP A 183 24.07 -11.30 -31.80
CA TRP A 183 24.38 -12.58 -32.41
C TRP A 183 23.10 -13.33 -32.68
N HIS A 184 22.98 -13.94 -33.85
CA HIS A 184 21.80 -14.67 -34.30
C HIS A 184 22.14 -16.11 -34.65
N ASP A 185 21.20 -17.02 -34.38
CA ASP A 185 21.26 -18.40 -34.86
C ASP A 185 20.91 -18.51 -36.35
N SER A 186 20.95 -19.74 -36.89
CA SER A 186 20.61 -20.03 -38.30
C SER A 186 19.16 -19.71 -38.67
N LYS A 187 18.26 -19.59 -37.67
CA LYS A 187 16.86 -19.19 -37.85
C LYS A 187 16.67 -17.68 -37.77
N GLY A 188 17.74 -16.91 -37.54
CA GLY A 188 17.70 -15.46 -37.36
C GLY A 188 17.27 -15.02 -35.95
N THR A 189 17.11 -15.94 -35.00
CA THR A 189 16.76 -15.63 -33.61
C THR A 189 17.99 -15.11 -32.88
N ALA A 190 17.86 -13.99 -32.18
CA ALA A 190 18.96 -13.44 -31.40
C ALA A 190 19.29 -14.36 -30.21
N VAL A 191 20.56 -14.74 -30.07
CA VAL A 191 21.06 -15.63 -29.01
C VAL A 191 21.87 -14.88 -27.95
N ALA A 192 22.46 -13.73 -28.30
CA ALA A 192 23.14 -12.85 -27.35
C ALA A 192 23.19 -11.40 -27.85
N TYR A 193 23.43 -10.47 -26.92
CA TYR A 193 23.64 -9.06 -27.20
C TYR A 193 24.86 -8.54 -26.44
N LEU A 194 25.63 -7.66 -27.09
CA LEU A 194 26.65 -6.83 -26.47
C LEU A 194 26.31 -5.38 -26.75
N THR A 195 26.31 -4.54 -25.71
CA THR A 195 26.02 -3.11 -25.85
C THR A 195 27.07 -2.28 -25.15
N PHE A 196 27.69 -1.37 -25.88
CA PHE A 196 28.56 -0.31 -25.39
C PHE A 196 27.75 0.98 -25.26
N ARG A 197 27.80 1.60 -24.07
CA ARG A 197 27.27 2.95 -23.84
C ARG A 197 28.41 3.92 -23.65
N PHE A 198 28.41 4.99 -24.43
CA PHE A 198 29.36 6.10 -24.32
C PHE A 198 28.82 7.07 -23.26
N ARG A 199 29.24 6.91 -22.00
CA ARG A 199 28.89 7.83 -20.89
C ARG A 199 30.09 8.01 -19.98
N ALA A 200 30.21 9.19 -19.36
CA ALA A 200 31.11 9.38 -18.23
C ALA A 200 30.85 8.27 -17.18
N PRO A 201 31.89 7.58 -16.69
CA PRO A 201 31.72 6.53 -15.71
C PRO A 201 31.02 7.10 -14.48
N THR A 202 29.84 6.60 -14.15
CA THR A 202 29.26 6.81 -12.82
C THR A 202 30.16 6.06 -11.85
N GLY A 203 30.87 6.82 -11.01
CA GLY A 203 31.92 6.40 -10.07
C GLY A 203 32.03 4.89 -9.83
N SER A 204 33.21 4.34 -10.13
CA SER A 204 33.52 2.95 -9.83
C SER A 204 33.33 2.70 -8.33
N SER A 205 32.38 1.83 -7.99
CA SER A 205 32.52 1.03 -6.78
C SER A 205 33.87 0.31 -6.86
N GLY A 206 34.70 0.41 -5.82
CA GLY A 206 36.05 -0.18 -5.74
C GLY A 206 36.10 -1.72 -5.77
N LYS A 207 35.41 -2.37 -6.72
CA LYS A 207 35.48 -3.80 -6.94
C LYS A 207 36.76 -4.13 -7.70
N LYS A 208 37.61 -4.96 -7.06
CA LYS A 208 38.91 -5.42 -7.58
C LYS A 208 38.80 -6.45 -8.72
N GLU A 209 37.60 -6.94 -9.02
CA GLU A 209 37.41 -8.05 -9.96
C GLU A 209 37.43 -7.60 -11.42
N LYS A 210 38.26 -8.26 -12.24
CA LYS A 210 38.38 -8.01 -13.68
C LYS A 210 37.79 -9.16 -14.49
N LEU A 211 36.89 -8.83 -15.41
CA LEU A 211 36.37 -9.75 -16.42
C LEU A 211 37.47 -10.10 -17.42
N TRP A 212 37.70 -11.40 -17.62
CA TRP A 212 38.75 -11.95 -18.48
C TRP A 212 40.15 -11.36 -18.20
N GLY A 213 40.40 -10.96 -16.94
CA GLY A 213 41.67 -10.36 -16.51
C GLY A 213 41.90 -8.92 -16.95
N ARG A 214 41.03 -8.34 -17.79
CA ARG A 214 41.24 -7.03 -18.42
C ARG A 214 40.30 -5.94 -17.91
N TYR A 215 39.00 -6.20 -17.87
CA TYR A 215 37.98 -5.15 -17.74
C TYR A 215 37.32 -5.13 -16.35
N PRO A 216 37.30 -4.00 -15.61
CA PRO A 216 36.64 -3.93 -14.31
C PRO A 216 35.15 -4.27 -14.38
N VAL A 217 34.67 -5.12 -13.47
CA VAL A 217 33.26 -5.54 -13.42
C VAL A 217 32.44 -4.57 -12.57
N GLY A 218 31.42 -3.96 -13.18
CA GLY A 218 30.43 -3.14 -12.48
C GLY A 218 29.27 -3.97 -11.93
N TYR A 219 28.79 -4.94 -12.71
CA TYR A 219 27.69 -5.84 -12.35
C TYR A 219 27.92 -7.23 -12.92
N ASP A 220 27.68 -8.25 -12.11
CA ASP A 220 27.81 -9.67 -12.49
C ASP A 220 26.59 -10.42 -11.95
N GLY A 221 25.54 -10.45 -12.75
CA GLY A 221 24.27 -11.10 -12.45
C GLY A 221 24.16 -12.48 -13.08
N GLU A 222 22.97 -13.07 -13.06
CA GLU A 222 22.70 -14.36 -13.72
C GLU A 222 22.27 -14.20 -15.19
N SER A 223 21.79 -13.02 -15.55
CA SER A 223 21.23 -12.71 -16.87
C SER A 223 22.02 -11.65 -17.65
N SER A 224 23.01 -11.01 -17.02
CA SER A 224 23.85 -10.01 -17.66
C SER A 224 25.15 -9.80 -16.90
N ILE A 225 26.19 -9.39 -17.64
CA ILE A 225 27.47 -8.92 -17.09
C ILE A 225 27.73 -7.53 -17.64
N THR A 226 28.03 -6.58 -16.76
CA THR A 226 28.39 -5.20 -17.12
C THR A 226 29.81 -4.90 -16.67
N PHE A 227 30.63 -4.42 -17.60
CA PHE A 227 32.05 -4.15 -17.37
C PHE A 227 32.49 -2.83 -18.02
N SER A 228 33.54 -2.23 -17.48
CA SER A 228 34.08 -0.96 -17.94
C SER A 228 35.17 -1.18 -18.99
N VAL A 229 35.08 -0.44 -20.09
CA VAL A 229 36.06 -0.42 -21.19
C VAL A 229 36.50 1.03 -21.37
N GLY A 230 37.55 1.44 -20.65
CA GLY A 230 37.98 2.84 -20.58
C GLY A 230 36.82 3.75 -20.15
N THR A 231 36.45 4.69 -21.01
CA THR A 231 35.33 5.64 -20.85
C THR A 231 33.97 5.12 -21.30
N MET A 232 33.86 3.83 -21.62
CA MET A 232 32.61 3.17 -22.01
C MET A 232 32.15 2.14 -20.98
N VAL A 233 30.85 1.89 -20.95
CA VAL A 233 30.25 0.78 -20.21
C VAL A 233 29.73 -0.26 -21.20
N ALA A 234 30.27 -1.47 -21.14
CA ALA A 234 29.84 -2.60 -21.93
C ALA A 234 28.90 -3.50 -21.12
N SER A 235 27.87 -4.05 -21.75
CA SER A 235 26.96 -5.02 -21.14
C SER A 235 26.75 -6.19 -22.09
N PHE A 236 27.07 -7.40 -21.65
CA PHE A 236 26.80 -8.64 -22.35
C PHE A 236 25.57 -9.34 -21.75
N ASN A 237 24.60 -9.67 -22.61
CA ASN A 237 23.31 -10.24 -22.22
C ASN A 237 22.98 -11.45 -23.13
N PRO A 238 23.02 -12.69 -22.63
CA PRO A 238 22.54 -13.83 -23.40
C PRO A 238 21.01 -13.82 -23.50
N ALA A 239 20.50 -13.90 -24.73
CA ALA A 239 19.08 -14.13 -25.00
C ALA A 239 18.75 -15.64 -24.88
N ASN A 240 19.70 -16.49 -25.27
CA ASN A 240 19.62 -17.93 -25.06
C ASN A 240 19.65 -18.25 -23.55
N ARG A 241 18.57 -18.84 -23.03
CA ARG A 241 18.44 -19.18 -21.61
C ARG A 241 19.49 -20.18 -21.13
N ALA A 242 19.98 -21.07 -22.02
CA ALA A 242 21.00 -22.06 -21.69
C ALA A 242 22.38 -21.43 -21.39
N TRP A 243 22.59 -20.17 -21.77
CA TRP A 243 23.84 -19.44 -21.55
C TRP A 243 23.81 -18.56 -20.29
N ARG A 244 22.70 -18.58 -19.55
CA ARG A 244 22.56 -17.85 -18.28
C ARG A 244 23.36 -18.53 -17.17
N GLY A 245 23.69 -17.75 -16.15
CA GLY A 245 24.57 -18.16 -15.06
C GLY A 245 25.97 -17.60 -15.23
N LYS A 246 26.58 -17.18 -14.11
CA LYS A 246 27.82 -16.37 -14.11
C LYS A 246 28.97 -17.04 -14.86
N ALA A 247 29.27 -18.30 -14.56
CA ALA A 247 30.37 -19.03 -15.21
C ALA A 247 30.12 -19.18 -16.71
N LYS A 248 28.92 -19.61 -17.10
CA LYS A 248 28.57 -19.83 -18.50
C LYS A 248 28.57 -18.53 -19.32
N MET A 249 28.09 -17.42 -18.76
CA MET A 249 28.14 -16.12 -19.44
C MET A 249 29.58 -15.64 -19.66
N ARG A 250 30.48 -15.87 -18.71
CA ARG A 250 31.90 -15.52 -18.88
C ARG A 250 32.57 -16.37 -19.95
N GLU A 251 32.23 -17.65 -20.01
CA GLU A 251 32.67 -18.58 -21.06
C GLU A 251 32.16 -18.14 -22.44
N MET A 252 30.85 -17.95 -22.59
CA MET A 252 30.22 -17.54 -23.86
C MET A 252 30.69 -16.17 -24.30
N GLY A 253 30.78 -15.20 -23.39
CA GLY A 253 31.29 -13.88 -23.72
C GLY A 253 32.74 -13.93 -24.20
N LYS A 254 33.61 -14.78 -23.62
CA LYS A 254 34.99 -14.96 -24.09
C LYS A 254 35.06 -15.57 -25.50
N ALA A 255 34.11 -16.45 -25.83
CA ALA A 255 34.05 -17.09 -27.15
C ALA A 255 33.50 -16.13 -28.23
N LEU A 256 32.50 -15.31 -27.89
CA LEU A 256 31.81 -14.44 -28.84
C LEU A 256 32.48 -13.08 -29.03
N ILE A 257 33.33 -12.65 -28.10
CA ILE A 257 33.86 -11.30 -28.07
C ILE A 257 35.36 -11.34 -28.31
N ASP A 258 35.79 -10.58 -29.33
CA ASP A 258 37.19 -10.30 -29.56
C ASP A 258 37.68 -9.21 -28.59
N LEU A 259 38.47 -9.62 -27.58
CA LEU A 259 38.94 -8.72 -26.53
C LEU A 259 40.01 -7.72 -27.00
N ASP A 260 40.72 -8.04 -28.09
CA ASP A 260 41.71 -7.16 -28.68
C ASP A 260 40.99 -6.10 -29.54
N ALA A 261 39.96 -6.50 -30.30
CA ALA A 261 39.10 -5.55 -31.01
C ALA A 261 38.31 -4.61 -30.06
N ILE A 262 37.97 -5.05 -28.84
CA ILE A 262 37.44 -4.13 -27.81
C ILE A 262 38.47 -3.05 -27.44
N SER A 263 39.75 -3.42 -27.38
CA SER A 263 40.83 -2.48 -27.07
C SER A 263 41.04 -1.48 -28.21
N GLU A 264 40.91 -1.93 -29.46
CA GLU A 264 40.91 -1.06 -30.64
C GLU A 264 39.72 -0.11 -30.65
N LEU A 265 38.50 -0.59 -30.35
CA LEU A 265 37.32 0.24 -30.20
C LEU A 265 37.53 1.29 -29.11
N GLN A 266 38.08 0.90 -27.96
CA GLN A 266 38.42 1.83 -26.88
C GLN A 266 39.40 2.90 -27.37
N ALA A 267 40.49 2.50 -28.01
CA ALA A 267 41.50 3.42 -28.51
C ALA A 267 40.93 4.38 -29.57
N ALA A 268 40.11 3.89 -30.50
CA ALA A 268 39.49 4.70 -31.55
C ALA A 268 38.51 5.74 -30.98
N VAL A 269 37.75 5.37 -29.95
CA VAL A 269 36.88 6.30 -29.23
C VAL A 269 37.70 7.30 -28.41
N GLU A 270 38.76 6.86 -27.72
CA GLU A 270 39.48 7.71 -26.76
C GLU A 270 40.56 8.62 -27.37
N LYS A 271 41.20 8.22 -28.48
CA LYS A 271 42.36 8.93 -29.05
C LYS A 271 42.03 9.96 -30.12
N GLY A 272 40.76 10.27 -30.40
CA GLY A 272 40.42 11.18 -31.51
C GLY A 272 39.17 12.03 -31.30
N ASP A 273 38.85 12.81 -32.33
CA ASP A 273 37.67 13.67 -32.41
C ASP A 273 36.34 12.91 -32.22
N LEU A 274 36.33 11.58 -32.42
CA LEU A 274 35.14 10.75 -32.34
C LEU A 274 34.42 10.85 -30.98
N LYS A 275 35.14 10.84 -29.86
CA LYS A 275 34.52 11.01 -28.53
C LYS A 275 33.91 12.38 -28.35
N ARG A 276 34.55 13.43 -28.89
CA ARG A 276 34.02 14.80 -28.87
C ARG A 276 32.77 14.91 -29.74
N GLN A 277 32.82 14.38 -30.97
CA GLN A 277 31.68 14.32 -31.89
C GLN A 277 30.49 13.56 -31.28
N ILE A 278 30.72 12.39 -30.66
CA ILE A 278 29.67 11.64 -29.96
C ILE A 278 29.08 12.48 -28.82
N ALA A 279 29.92 13.11 -27.99
CA ALA A 279 29.45 13.91 -26.86
C ALA A 279 28.64 15.14 -27.32
N ASP A 280 29.12 15.85 -28.34
CA ASP A 280 28.48 17.04 -28.90
C ASP A 280 27.13 16.68 -29.54
N LEU A 281 27.07 15.61 -30.35
CA LEU A 281 25.83 15.12 -30.96
C LEU A 281 24.85 14.60 -29.89
N MET A 282 25.32 13.90 -28.85
CA MET A 282 24.46 13.49 -27.74
C MET A 282 23.87 14.68 -26.98
N ALA A 283 24.67 15.73 -26.76
CA ALA A 283 24.22 16.95 -26.09
C ALA A 283 23.17 17.68 -26.92
N ARG A 284 23.41 17.85 -28.22
CA ARG A 284 22.46 18.46 -29.18
C ARG A 284 21.19 17.62 -29.31
N ASN A 285 21.29 16.30 -29.41
CA ASN A 285 20.13 15.42 -29.48
C ASN A 285 19.29 15.50 -28.19
N LYS A 286 19.94 15.53 -27.03
CA LYS A 286 19.26 15.71 -25.74
C LYS A 286 18.56 17.06 -25.65
N ASP A 287 19.22 18.14 -26.06
CA ASP A 287 18.65 19.49 -26.09
C ASP A 287 17.44 19.56 -27.04
N LEU A 288 17.58 19.05 -28.26
CA LEU A 288 16.52 19.01 -29.26
C LEU A 288 15.30 18.23 -28.75
N HIS A 289 15.51 17.05 -28.15
CA HIS A 289 14.43 16.31 -27.51
C HIS A 289 13.79 17.07 -26.33
N ALA A 290 14.57 17.79 -25.52
CA ALA A 290 14.04 18.57 -24.41
C ALA A 290 13.19 19.76 -24.89
N ARG A 291 13.65 20.46 -25.95
CA ARG A 291 12.90 21.54 -26.62
C ARG A 291 11.61 21.01 -27.23
N ALA A 292 11.68 19.91 -27.97
CA ALA A 292 10.51 19.26 -28.57
C ALA A 292 9.50 18.77 -27.52
N GLN A 293 9.98 18.14 -26.43
CA GLN A 293 9.13 17.72 -25.32
C GLN A 293 8.48 18.92 -24.62
N THR A 294 9.20 20.02 -24.46
CA THR A 294 8.65 21.24 -23.84
C THR A 294 7.56 21.85 -24.71
N ALA A 295 7.78 21.94 -26.02
CA ALA A 295 6.82 22.46 -26.99
C ALA A 295 5.53 21.61 -27.07
N THR A 296 5.66 20.28 -27.02
CA THR A 296 4.49 19.38 -27.13
C THR A 296 3.80 19.09 -25.80
N LYS A 297 4.39 19.50 -24.66
CA LYS A 297 3.89 19.18 -23.31
C LYS A 297 2.45 19.65 -23.08
N LEU A 298 2.17 20.92 -23.37
CA LEU A 298 0.85 21.51 -23.16
C LEU A 298 -0.19 20.94 -24.15
N PRO A 299 0.07 20.91 -25.48
CA PRO A 299 -0.85 20.29 -26.43
C PRO A 299 -1.21 18.83 -26.08
N HIS A 300 -0.23 18.00 -25.69
CA HIS A 300 -0.52 16.63 -25.26
C HIS A 300 -1.32 16.57 -23.96
N ALA A 301 -1.09 17.48 -23.00
CA ALA A 301 -1.89 17.55 -21.78
C ALA A 301 -3.35 17.90 -22.09
N LEU A 302 -3.59 18.85 -23.00
CA LEU A 302 -4.92 19.25 -23.47
C LEU A 302 -5.60 18.11 -24.24
N GLN A 303 -4.88 17.45 -25.14
CA GLN A 303 -5.39 16.29 -25.89
C GLN A 303 -5.84 15.17 -24.93
N ASN A 304 -5.00 14.84 -23.93
CA ASN A 304 -5.33 13.84 -22.91
C ASN A 304 -6.54 14.25 -22.06
N ALA A 305 -6.64 15.52 -21.66
CA ALA A 305 -7.78 16.03 -20.91
C ALA A 305 -9.08 15.94 -21.72
N SER A 306 -9.04 16.30 -23.00
CA SER A 306 -10.17 16.18 -23.93
C SER A 306 -10.59 14.73 -24.15
N MET A 307 -9.65 13.79 -24.27
CA MET A 307 -9.96 12.35 -24.35
C MET A 307 -10.64 11.82 -23.08
N LEU A 308 -10.18 12.26 -21.90
CA LEU A 308 -10.82 11.88 -20.63
C LEU A 308 -12.24 12.45 -20.54
N LYS A 309 -12.40 13.73 -20.86
CA LYS A 309 -13.71 14.40 -20.90
C LYS A 309 -14.67 13.68 -21.85
N ARG A 310 -14.22 13.36 -23.07
CA ARG A 310 -14.97 12.56 -24.05
C ARG A 310 -15.44 11.23 -23.46
N ARG A 311 -14.54 10.44 -22.87
CA ARG A 311 -14.88 9.12 -22.27
C ARG A 311 -15.91 9.22 -21.15
N GLU A 312 -15.86 10.27 -20.32
CA GLU A 312 -16.85 10.47 -19.26
C GLU A 312 -18.19 10.98 -19.80
N LEU A 313 -18.19 11.74 -20.90
CA LEU A 313 -19.40 12.23 -21.55
C LEU A 313 -20.11 11.16 -22.38
N GLU A 314 -19.37 10.20 -22.96
CA GLU A 314 -19.93 9.04 -23.67
C GLU A 314 -20.70 8.09 -22.73
N ARG A 315 -20.41 8.11 -21.43
CA ARG A 315 -21.13 7.32 -20.44
C ARG A 315 -22.48 7.97 -20.11
N PRO A 316 -23.57 7.21 -19.95
CA PRO A 316 -24.81 7.73 -19.38
C PRO A 316 -24.61 8.27 -17.96
N TYR A 317 -25.52 9.14 -17.52
CA TYR A 317 -25.56 9.57 -16.13
C TYR A 317 -25.82 8.37 -15.20
N ASP A 318 -25.00 8.23 -14.15
CA ASP A 318 -25.16 7.23 -13.10
C ASP A 318 -24.91 7.87 -11.72
N PRO A 319 -25.94 7.93 -10.83
CA PRO A 319 -25.79 8.50 -9.50
C PRO A 319 -24.78 7.73 -8.62
N SER A 320 -24.59 6.42 -8.84
CA SER A 320 -23.62 5.61 -8.09
C SER A 320 -22.19 6.00 -8.45
N ARG A 321 -21.92 6.25 -9.74
CA ARG A 321 -20.65 6.79 -10.23
C ARG A 321 -20.35 8.17 -9.65
N VAL A 322 -21.33 9.08 -9.62
CA VAL A 322 -21.19 10.41 -9.02
C VAL A 322 -20.81 10.30 -7.54
N ALA A 323 -21.57 9.52 -6.77
CA ALA A 323 -21.27 9.30 -5.34
C ALA A 323 -19.89 8.64 -5.13
N GLY A 324 -19.49 7.72 -6.01
CA GLY A 324 -18.15 7.11 -5.98
C GLY A 324 -17.02 8.10 -6.24
N LEU A 325 -17.21 9.05 -7.16
CA LEU A 325 -16.26 10.12 -7.44
C LEU A 325 -16.15 11.11 -6.28
N GLU A 326 -17.28 11.50 -5.67
CA GLU A 326 -17.30 12.37 -4.49
C GLU A 326 -16.58 11.72 -3.31
N ARG A 327 -16.83 10.43 -3.04
CA ARG A 327 -16.10 9.66 -2.02
C ARG A 327 -14.60 9.57 -2.28
N ARG A 328 -14.18 9.56 -3.55
CA ARG A 328 -12.75 9.54 -3.93
C ARG A 328 -12.09 10.91 -3.75
N LEU A 329 -12.84 12.01 -3.85
CA LEU A 329 -12.31 13.36 -3.80
C LEU A 329 -11.81 13.73 -2.40
N GLU A 330 -12.57 13.39 -1.36
CA GLU A 330 -12.25 13.74 0.04
C GLU A 330 -10.85 13.23 0.49
N PRO A 331 -10.45 11.95 0.27
CA PRO A 331 -9.09 11.51 0.56
C PRO A 331 -8.01 12.22 -0.26
N GLN A 332 -8.30 12.57 -1.53
CA GLN A 332 -7.34 13.26 -2.40
C GLN A 332 -7.08 14.69 -1.93
N GLU A 333 -8.12 15.41 -1.55
CA GLU A 333 -8.02 16.76 -0.99
C GLU A 333 -7.26 16.77 0.34
N ARG A 334 -7.50 15.78 1.20
CA ARG A 334 -6.72 15.58 2.43
C ARG A 334 -5.24 15.33 2.14
N ASN A 335 -4.92 14.45 1.20
CA ASN A 335 -3.53 14.14 0.84
C ASN A 335 -2.79 15.34 0.24
N LEU A 336 -3.50 16.13 -0.58
CA LEU A 336 -2.97 17.36 -1.15
C LEU A 336 -2.71 18.40 -0.05
N LEU A 337 -3.66 18.60 0.87
CA LEU A 337 -3.51 19.52 1.99
C LEU A 337 -2.35 19.10 2.92
N ALA A 338 -2.24 17.80 3.23
CA ALA A 338 -1.14 17.26 4.04
C ALA A 338 0.22 17.49 3.37
N SER A 339 0.34 17.21 2.07
CA SER A 339 1.59 17.42 1.32
C SER A 339 1.96 18.90 1.20
N ARG A 340 0.97 19.80 1.04
CA ARG A 340 1.19 21.25 1.06
C ARG A 340 1.65 21.72 2.44
N THR A 341 1.09 21.17 3.50
CA THR A 341 1.48 21.47 4.89
C THR A 341 2.91 21.00 5.16
N GLU A 342 3.28 19.81 4.71
CA GLU A 342 4.67 19.32 4.79
C GLU A 342 5.61 20.21 3.97
N LEU A 343 5.23 20.61 2.75
CA LEU A 343 6.03 21.52 1.93
C LEU A 343 6.25 22.86 2.63
N ALA A 344 5.19 23.45 3.18
CA ALA A 344 5.26 24.72 3.89
C ALA A 344 6.22 24.65 5.09
N ALA A 345 6.22 23.55 5.85
CA ALA A 345 7.18 23.34 6.93
C ALA A 345 8.62 23.12 6.41
N ALA A 346 8.76 22.41 5.29
CA ALA A 346 10.05 22.03 4.74
C ALA A 346 10.83 23.19 4.11
N VAL A 347 10.15 24.22 3.60
CA VAL A 347 10.79 25.39 2.96
C VAL A 347 11.21 26.49 3.94
N ILE A 348 10.84 26.39 5.22
CA ILE A 348 11.29 27.34 6.25
C ILE A 348 12.78 27.12 6.50
N ALA A 349 13.62 28.01 5.99
CA ALA A 349 15.08 27.93 6.14
C ALA A 349 15.52 28.38 7.53
N GLU A 350 14.92 29.45 8.05
CA GLU A 350 15.35 30.09 9.30
C GLU A 350 14.89 29.32 10.55
N PRO A 351 15.81 28.92 11.45
CA PRO A 351 15.46 28.17 12.66
C PRO A 351 14.49 28.91 13.60
N GLU A 352 14.65 30.22 13.73
CA GLU A 352 13.80 31.06 14.59
C GLU A 352 12.38 31.21 14.02
N GLU A 353 12.24 31.36 12.70
CA GLU A 353 10.94 31.37 12.04
C GLU A 353 10.23 30.03 12.24
N ARG A 354 10.97 28.92 12.09
CA ARG A 354 10.44 27.57 12.31
C ARG A 354 9.97 27.37 13.76
N LYS A 355 10.70 27.90 14.73
CA LYS A 355 10.33 27.86 16.15
C LYS A 355 9.02 28.63 16.40
N ARG A 356 8.90 29.86 15.88
CA ARG A 356 7.68 30.67 15.97
C ARG A 356 6.48 29.97 15.32
N GLU A 357 6.65 29.41 14.13
CA GLU A 357 5.60 28.66 13.43
C GLU A 357 5.19 27.39 14.19
N LYS A 358 6.15 26.74 14.87
CA LYS A 358 5.86 25.59 15.73
C LYS A 358 5.05 25.99 16.96
N GLU A 359 5.36 27.12 17.59
CA GLU A 359 4.58 27.66 18.71
C GLU A 359 3.14 27.97 18.31
N LYS A 360 2.94 28.61 17.14
CA LYS A 360 1.59 28.81 16.56
C LYS A 360 0.85 27.49 16.32
N ALA A 361 1.53 26.50 15.74
CA ALA A 361 0.93 25.18 15.51
C ALA A 361 0.57 24.45 16.82
N VAL A 362 1.37 24.61 17.88
CA VAL A 362 1.06 24.09 19.22
C VAL A 362 -0.17 24.77 19.81
N ALA A 363 -0.27 26.10 19.71
CA ALA A 363 -1.44 26.85 20.17
C ALA A 363 -2.71 26.41 19.42
N ALA A 364 -2.65 26.34 18.09
CA ALA A 364 -3.76 25.87 17.25
C ALA A 364 -4.18 24.42 17.57
N ALA A 365 -3.22 23.54 17.89
CA ALA A 365 -3.54 22.16 18.30
C ALA A 365 -4.26 22.11 19.65
N LYS A 366 -3.88 22.96 20.62
CA LYS A 366 -4.57 23.09 21.91
C LYS A 366 -5.99 23.62 21.73
N GLU A 367 -6.16 24.66 20.92
CA GLU A 367 -7.46 25.24 20.60
C GLU A 367 -8.38 24.23 19.90
N ALA A 368 -7.87 23.49 18.90
CA ALA A 368 -8.64 22.47 18.22
C ALA A 368 -9.05 21.32 19.14
N LEU A 369 -8.16 20.87 20.05
CA LEU A 369 -8.50 19.88 21.07
C LEU A 369 -9.60 20.40 22.01
N GLN A 370 -9.56 21.68 22.38
CA GLN A 370 -10.60 22.29 23.20
C GLN A 370 -11.94 22.32 22.45
N ALA A 371 -11.95 22.69 21.17
CA ALA A 371 -13.13 22.64 20.32
C ALA A 371 -13.71 21.21 20.18
N VAL A 372 -12.86 20.18 20.14
CA VAL A 372 -13.33 18.77 20.17
C VAL A 372 -14.05 18.45 21.48
N LYS A 373 -13.50 18.90 22.62
CA LYS A 373 -14.13 18.70 23.93
C LYS A 373 -15.46 19.43 24.01
N GLU A 374 -15.51 20.68 23.54
CA GLU A 374 -16.72 21.52 23.53
C GLU A 374 -17.81 20.96 22.62
N ALA A 375 -17.47 20.54 21.40
CA ALA A 375 -18.43 19.87 20.52
C ALA A 375 -19.02 18.60 21.18
N GLY A 376 -18.19 17.86 21.92
CA GLY A 376 -18.62 16.68 22.68
C GLY A 376 -19.49 16.97 23.90
N LEU A 377 -19.59 18.21 24.40
CA LEU A 377 -20.38 18.55 25.59
C LEU A 377 -21.87 18.28 25.40
N SER A 378 -22.38 18.49 24.19
CA SER A 378 -23.76 18.20 23.80
C SER A 378 -24.18 16.74 24.03
N LEU A 379 -23.21 15.82 24.11
CA LEU A 379 -23.42 14.39 24.31
C LEU A 379 -23.06 13.93 25.72
N LYS A 380 -22.63 14.84 26.61
CA LYS A 380 -22.10 14.48 27.94
C LYS A 380 -23.17 13.82 28.82
N THR A 381 -24.41 14.31 28.77
CA THR A 381 -25.55 13.72 29.50
C THR A 381 -25.83 12.30 29.01
N ASP A 382 -25.93 12.09 27.69
CA ASP A 382 -26.10 10.77 27.07
C ASP A 382 -24.94 9.83 27.44
N GLN A 383 -23.69 10.32 27.44
CA GLN A 383 -22.52 9.54 27.86
C GLN A 383 -22.55 9.16 29.34
N ILE A 384 -22.99 10.05 30.23
CA ILE A 384 -23.11 9.75 31.67
C ILE A 384 -24.21 8.71 31.89
N ALA A 385 -25.37 8.86 31.26
CA ALA A 385 -26.44 7.88 31.31
C ALA A 385 -25.96 6.51 30.83
N LEU A 386 -25.28 6.47 29.69
CA LEU A 386 -24.75 5.25 29.11
C LEU A 386 -23.64 4.62 29.97
N ARG A 387 -22.80 5.42 30.65
CA ARG A 387 -21.82 4.90 31.62
C ARG A 387 -22.48 4.25 32.84
N ARG A 388 -23.63 4.75 33.30
CA ARG A 388 -24.40 4.14 34.39
C ARG A 388 -25.00 2.81 33.94
N GLU A 389 -25.63 2.79 32.76
CA GLU A 389 -26.15 1.56 32.14
C GLU A 389 -25.06 0.52 31.89
N ARG A 390 -23.83 0.95 31.55
CA ARG A 390 -22.69 0.06 31.30
C ARG A 390 -22.40 -0.86 32.49
N ARG A 391 -22.45 -0.36 33.73
CA ARG A 391 -22.18 -1.19 34.93
C ARG A 391 -23.24 -2.28 35.08
N TYR A 392 -24.50 -1.92 34.85
CA TYR A 392 -25.60 -2.87 34.83
C TYR A 392 -25.39 -3.96 33.77
N VAL A 393 -25.05 -3.56 32.53
CA VAL A 393 -24.77 -4.49 31.43
C VAL A 393 -23.58 -5.40 31.71
N GLN A 394 -22.52 -4.89 32.36
CA GLN A 394 -21.37 -5.71 32.77
C GLN A 394 -21.75 -6.81 33.75
N PHE A 395 -22.62 -6.48 34.71
CA PHE A 395 -23.11 -7.41 35.71
C PHE A 395 -24.07 -8.43 35.09
N ALA A 396 -25.04 -7.97 34.29
CA ALA A 396 -25.95 -8.80 33.51
C ALA A 396 -25.22 -9.85 32.64
N LEU A 397 -24.18 -9.42 31.91
CA LEU A 397 -23.34 -10.31 31.12
C LEU A 397 -22.56 -11.32 31.98
N PHE A 398 -22.14 -10.91 33.18
CA PHE A 398 -21.46 -11.79 34.12
C PHE A 398 -22.42 -12.85 34.68
N GLU A 399 -23.61 -12.46 35.15
CA GLU A 399 -24.62 -13.37 35.69
C GLU A 399 -25.08 -14.41 34.66
N MET A 400 -25.32 -13.98 33.41
CA MET A 400 -25.68 -14.91 32.33
C MET A 400 -24.62 -15.99 32.08
N MET A 401 -23.37 -15.69 32.40
CA MET A 401 -22.21 -16.53 32.14
C MET A 401 -21.66 -17.20 33.40
N ASP A 402 -22.30 -16.95 34.54
CA ASP A 402 -21.99 -17.62 35.78
C ASP A 402 -22.19 -19.13 35.62
N GLY A 403 -21.24 -19.92 36.09
CA GLY A 403 -21.23 -21.38 35.92
C GLY A 403 -21.02 -21.89 34.48
N VAL A 404 -20.78 -21.05 33.48
CA VAL A 404 -20.44 -21.52 32.12
C VAL A 404 -18.99 -22.01 32.03
N ALA A 405 -18.06 -21.36 32.73
CA ALA A 405 -16.68 -21.81 32.79
C ALA A 405 -16.56 -22.98 33.78
N ARG A 406 -16.23 -24.17 33.27
CA ARG A 406 -16.04 -25.39 34.06
C ARG A 406 -14.59 -25.50 34.54
N MET A 407 -14.41 -26.17 35.68
CA MET A 407 -13.11 -26.45 36.30
C MET A 407 -12.90 -27.97 36.41
N PRO A 408 -12.67 -28.67 35.28
CA PRO A 408 -12.43 -30.11 35.28
C PRO A 408 -11.14 -30.48 36.01
N LYS A 409 -11.17 -31.58 36.77
CA LYS A 409 -9.97 -32.14 37.43
C LYS A 409 -8.99 -32.71 36.39
N GLY A 410 -7.69 -32.69 36.68
CA GLY A 410 -6.66 -33.38 35.88
C GLY A 410 -6.03 -32.58 34.74
N LEU A 411 -6.45 -31.32 34.50
CA LEU A 411 -5.87 -30.46 33.45
C LEU A 411 -4.79 -29.48 33.96
N GLY A 412 -4.44 -29.51 35.25
CA GLY A 412 -3.48 -28.56 35.84
C GLY A 412 -3.98 -27.10 35.86
N ILE A 413 -5.28 -26.90 35.67
CA ILE A 413 -5.96 -25.61 35.84
C ILE A 413 -6.25 -25.42 37.32
N VAL A 414 -5.91 -24.25 37.86
CA VAL A 414 -6.16 -23.94 39.28
C VAL A 414 -6.99 -22.69 39.50
N ASP A 415 -7.14 -21.86 38.47
CA ASP A 415 -7.99 -20.68 38.50
C ASP A 415 -8.72 -20.50 37.16
N ALA A 416 -9.92 -19.94 37.24
CA ALA A 416 -10.69 -19.50 36.10
C ALA A 416 -11.35 -18.16 36.42
N GLY A 417 -11.35 -17.26 35.44
CA GLY A 417 -11.96 -15.95 35.60
C GLY A 417 -12.74 -15.54 34.36
N VAL A 418 -13.55 -14.50 34.53
CA VAL A 418 -14.44 -14.00 33.49
C VAL A 418 -14.25 -12.49 33.35
N ILE A 419 -14.08 -12.02 32.13
CA ILE A 419 -14.06 -10.58 31.80
C ILE A 419 -15.26 -10.27 30.92
N THR A 420 -16.03 -9.24 31.25
CA THR A 420 -17.15 -8.79 30.42
C THR A 420 -16.78 -7.54 29.63
N SER A 421 -17.16 -7.52 28.35
CA SER A 421 -17.01 -6.39 27.45
C SER A 421 -18.40 -5.91 26.98
N PRO A 422 -18.88 -4.79 27.56
CA PRO A 422 -20.14 -4.18 27.13
C PRO A 422 -20.09 -3.60 25.73
N ARG A 423 -18.89 -3.34 25.20
CA ARG A 423 -18.71 -2.66 23.91
C ARG A 423 -19.22 -3.49 22.74
N ASP A 424 -19.09 -4.81 22.85
CA ASP A 424 -19.45 -5.78 21.83
C ASP A 424 -20.37 -6.89 22.37
N ALA A 425 -20.98 -6.66 23.55
CA ALA A 425 -21.74 -7.64 24.35
C ALA A 425 -21.09 -9.00 24.32
N SER A 426 -19.90 -9.07 24.92
CA SER A 426 -19.13 -10.29 24.93
C SER A 426 -18.59 -10.62 26.30
N VAL A 427 -18.35 -11.90 26.51
CA VAL A 427 -17.78 -12.44 27.74
C VAL A 427 -16.58 -13.30 27.41
N LEU A 428 -15.51 -13.09 28.17
CA LEU A 428 -14.21 -13.66 27.92
C LEU A 428 -13.76 -14.47 29.15
N PRO A 429 -14.20 -15.73 29.27
CA PRO A 429 -13.67 -16.62 30.29
C PRO A 429 -12.23 -17.01 29.94
N TRP A 430 -11.44 -17.27 30.98
CA TRP A 430 -10.04 -17.72 30.86
C TRP A 430 -9.71 -18.68 31.99
N TRP A 431 -8.73 -19.55 31.75
CA TRP A 431 -8.24 -20.56 32.68
C TRP A 431 -6.72 -20.43 32.83
N SER A 432 -6.19 -20.55 34.04
CA SER A 432 -4.75 -20.44 34.31
C SER A 432 -4.19 -21.55 35.20
N ASP A 433 -2.88 -21.73 35.13
CA ASP A 433 -2.11 -22.59 36.04
C ASP A 433 -1.75 -21.89 37.37
N VAL A 434 -1.00 -22.60 38.21
CA VAL A 434 -0.50 -22.13 39.53
C VAL A 434 0.40 -20.90 39.46
N HIS A 435 0.92 -20.57 38.28
CA HIS A 435 1.78 -19.41 38.06
C HIS A 435 1.02 -18.24 37.41
N ASP A 436 -0.32 -18.24 37.46
CA ASP A 436 -1.19 -17.25 36.79
C ASP A 436 -1.00 -17.21 35.25
N LYS A 437 -0.36 -18.22 34.64
CA LYS A 437 -0.20 -18.28 33.19
C LYS A 437 -1.51 -18.74 32.55
N LYS A 438 -2.09 -17.90 31.68
CA LYS A 438 -3.33 -18.23 30.96
C LYS A 438 -3.08 -19.40 30.00
N LEU A 439 -3.79 -20.50 30.20
CA LEU A 439 -3.67 -21.73 29.40
C LEU A 439 -4.67 -21.75 28.24
N VAL A 440 -5.88 -21.27 28.49
CA VAL A 440 -7.00 -21.21 27.53
C VAL A 440 -7.78 -19.93 27.76
N ARG A 441 -8.34 -19.35 26.69
CA ARG A 441 -9.31 -18.25 26.73
C ARG A 441 -10.46 -18.58 25.80
N ALA A 442 -11.66 -18.11 26.11
CA ALA A 442 -12.74 -18.07 25.14
C ALA A 442 -13.28 -16.66 24.98
N HIS A 443 -13.97 -16.43 23.87
CA HIS A 443 -14.68 -15.21 23.54
C HIS A 443 -16.09 -15.61 23.11
N LEU A 444 -17.08 -15.32 23.96
CA LEU A 444 -18.47 -15.61 23.71
C LEU A 444 -19.19 -14.32 23.33
N ARG A 445 -19.80 -14.30 22.15
CA ARG A 445 -20.51 -13.13 21.62
C ARG A 445 -21.97 -13.48 21.38
N PHE A 446 -22.87 -12.71 21.97
CA PHE A 446 -24.32 -12.87 21.79
C PHE A 446 -24.74 -12.32 20.43
N ARG A 447 -24.86 -13.21 19.43
CA ARG A 447 -25.20 -12.84 18.04
C ARG A 447 -26.10 -13.93 17.44
N PRO A 448 -27.07 -13.60 16.58
CA PRO A 448 -27.88 -14.62 15.92
C PRO A 448 -27.00 -15.52 15.05
N ALA A 449 -27.20 -16.83 15.14
CA ALA A 449 -26.57 -17.79 14.24
C ALA A 449 -27.07 -17.54 12.80
N PRO A 450 -26.18 -17.56 11.78
CA PRO A 450 -26.60 -17.44 10.39
C PRO A 450 -27.46 -18.66 10.00
N GLY A 451 -28.48 -18.45 9.16
CA GLY A 451 -29.27 -19.57 8.62
C GLY A 451 -28.40 -20.54 7.82
N GLY A 452 -28.65 -21.84 7.95
CA GLY A 452 -27.99 -22.90 7.15
C GLY A 452 -26.75 -23.56 7.75
N THR A 453 -26.49 -23.46 9.06
CA THR A 453 -25.33 -24.10 9.71
C THR A 453 -25.55 -25.58 10.04
N ASN A 454 -25.69 -26.42 9.00
CA ASN A 454 -25.79 -27.89 9.15
C ASN A 454 -24.48 -28.64 8.81
N ALA A 455 -23.39 -27.93 8.49
CA ALA A 455 -22.13 -28.53 8.09
C ALA A 455 -21.36 -29.16 9.27
N GLU A 456 -20.74 -30.32 9.05
CA GLU A 456 -19.69 -30.87 9.90
C GLU A 456 -18.38 -30.09 9.70
N PRO A 457 -17.53 -29.95 10.74
CA PRO A 457 -17.55 -30.69 12.02
C PRO A 457 -18.42 -30.06 13.12
N LYS A 458 -18.73 -30.82 14.17
CA LYS A 458 -19.52 -30.37 15.35
C LYS A 458 -18.77 -30.59 16.65
N VAL A 459 -18.78 -29.59 17.54
CA VAL A 459 -18.30 -29.74 18.93
C VAL A 459 -19.33 -30.56 19.72
N ALA A 460 -18.86 -31.56 20.47
CA ALA A 460 -19.70 -32.48 21.23
C ALA A 460 -20.83 -33.14 20.39
N GLY A 461 -20.59 -33.34 19.09
CA GLY A 461 -21.56 -33.92 18.15
C GLY A 461 -22.80 -33.03 17.85
N LYS A 462 -22.94 -31.86 18.49
CA LYS A 462 -24.16 -31.05 18.46
C LYS A 462 -23.95 -29.64 17.89
N TYR A 463 -22.82 -29.00 18.17
CA TYR A 463 -22.63 -27.56 17.94
C TYR A 463 -21.79 -27.28 16.70
N PRO A 464 -22.33 -26.65 15.64
CA PRO A 464 -21.67 -26.54 14.35
C PRO A 464 -20.42 -25.64 14.41
N VAL A 465 -19.31 -26.15 13.87
CA VAL A 465 -18.03 -25.45 13.80
C VAL A 465 -17.99 -24.57 12.55
N ARG A 466 -17.55 -23.33 12.71
CA ARG A 466 -17.35 -22.37 11.61
C ARG A 466 -15.92 -22.41 11.08
N SER A 467 -14.95 -22.49 11.99
CA SER A 467 -13.54 -22.53 11.65
C SER A 467 -12.74 -23.10 12.82
N TRP A 468 -11.71 -23.88 12.52
CA TRP A 468 -10.77 -24.35 13.54
C TRP A 468 -9.32 -24.24 13.05
N THR A 469 -8.40 -24.21 13.98
CA THR A 469 -6.96 -24.28 13.74
C THR A 469 -6.36 -25.20 14.80
N PHE A 470 -5.06 -25.46 14.75
CA PHE A 470 -4.37 -26.23 15.79
C PHE A 470 -4.38 -25.54 17.17
N LYS A 471 -4.78 -24.26 17.27
CA LYS A 471 -4.77 -23.49 18.53
C LYS A 471 -6.07 -22.76 18.84
N SER A 472 -7.09 -22.87 17.98
CA SER A 472 -8.36 -22.19 18.19
C SER A 472 -9.52 -22.86 17.49
N ILE A 473 -10.73 -22.69 18.02
CA ILE A 473 -11.96 -23.17 17.40
C ILE A 473 -13.05 -22.11 17.55
N ARG A 474 -13.83 -21.95 16.49
CA ARG A 474 -15.00 -21.07 16.46
C ARG A 474 -16.23 -21.86 16.06
N PHE A 475 -17.28 -21.80 16.87
CA PHE A 475 -18.48 -22.58 16.69
C PHE A 475 -19.71 -21.87 17.27
N TRP A 476 -20.90 -22.36 16.93
CA TRP A 476 -22.16 -21.85 17.45
C TRP A 476 -22.74 -22.79 18.50
N ALA A 477 -23.02 -22.25 19.69
CA ALA A 477 -23.82 -22.92 20.70
C ALA A 477 -25.12 -22.14 20.90
N GLY A 478 -26.21 -22.62 20.27
CA GLY A 478 -27.47 -21.88 20.22
C GLY A 478 -27.31 -20.50 19.55
N GLY A 479 -27.64 -19.43 20.28
CA GLY A 479 -27.51 -18.03 19.83
C GLY A 479 -26.20 -17.34 20.20
N VAL A 480 -25.12 -18.10 20.45
CA VAL A 480 -23.83 -17.56 20.90
C VAL A 480 -22.70 -18.02 19.98
N ASP A 481 -21.92 -17.07 19.47
CA ASP A 481 -20.68 -17.29 18.72
C ASP A 481 -19.55 -17.48 19.73
N VAL A 482 -18.99 -18.68 19.78
CA VAL A 482 -17.95 -19.06 20.73
C VAL A 482 -16.65 -19.22 19.97
N GLU A 483 -15.63 -18.45 20.36
CA GLU A 483 -14.25 -18.61 19.90
C GLU A 483 -13.37 -19.02 21.09
N LEU A 484 -12.86 -20.25 21.10
CA LEU A 484 -11.91 -20.72 22.12
C LEU A 484 -10.51 -20.75 21.54
N GLN A 485 -9.53 -20.24 22.31
CA GLN A 485 -8.13 -20.15 21.95
C GLN A 485 -7.27 -20.80 23.04
N VAL A 486 -6.37 -21.69 22.62
CA VAL A 486 -5.43 -22.41 23.47
C VAL A 486 -4.06 -21.72 23.40
N GLU A 487 -3.55 -21.34 24.56
CA GLU A 487 -2.25 -20.67 24.72
C GLU A 487 -1.16 -21.67 25.15
N LYS A 488 -1.54 -22.76 25.83
CA LYS A 488 -0.61 -23.81 26.25
C LYS A 488 -0.15 -24.65 25.06
N GLU A 489 1.17 -24.69 24.81
CA GLU A 489 1.76 -25.34 23.63
C GLU A 489 1.43 -26.84 23.54
N GLU A 490 1.47 -27.57 24.66
CA GLU A 490 1.23 -29.02 24.65
C GLU A 490 -0.22 -29.41 24.32
N TRP A 491 -1.14 -28.43 24.31
CA TRP A 491 -2.56 -28.64 24.02
C TRP A 491 -2.95 -28.20 22.61
N LYS A 492 -2.00 -27.71 21.81
CA LYS A 492 -2.24 -27.22 20.45
C LYS A 492 -2.34 -28.36 19.45
N ASN A 493 -3.54 -28.91 19.34
CA ASN A 493 -3.91 -29.92 18.36
C ASN A 493 -5.41 -29.75 18.01
N LYS A 494 -5.82 -30.09 16.78
CA LYS A 494 -7.19 -29.85 16.31
C LYS A 494 -8.24 -30.64 17.12
N GLU A 495 -7.99 -31.92 17.35
CA GLU A 495 -8.87 -32.77 18.16
C GLU A 495 -8.89 -32.28 19.62
N LYS A 496 -7.73 -31.93 20.16
CA LYS A 496 -7.61 -31.47 21.55
C LYS A 496 -8.30 -30.14 21.80
N VAL A 497 -8.23 -29.20 20.86
CA VAL A 497 -8.93 -27.91 20.95
C VAL A 497 -10.46 -28.10 20.98
N MET A 498 -11.00 -29.06 20.22
CA MET A 498 -12.41 -29.43 20.29
C MET A 498 -12.79 -30.04 21.63
N GLU A 499 -11.99 -30.99 22.12
CA GLU A 499 -12.20 -31.64 23.41
C GLU A 499 -12.20 -30.59 24.53
N LEU A 500 -11.23 -29.67 24.52
CA LEU A 500 -11.14 -28.58 25.48
C LEU A 500 -12.36 -27.65 25.42
N ALA A 501 -12.91 -27.38 24.23
CA ALA A 501 -14.13 -26.60 24.11
C ALA A 501 -15.36 -27.29 24.74
N ALA A 502 -15.49 -28.61 24.61
CA ALA A 502 -16.56 -29.36 25.26
C ALA A 502 -16.34 -29.55 26.78
N THR A 503 -15.08 -29.57 27.22
CA THR A 503 -14.72 -29.85 28.62
C THR A 503 -14.73 -28.61 29.49
N LEU A 504 -14.20 -27.49 28.98
CA LEU A 504 -14.04 -26.25 29.75
C LEU A 504 -15.29 -25.37 29.73
N LEU A 505 -16.19 -25.56 28.78
CA LEU A 505 -17.41 -24.75 28.65
C LEU A 505 -18.65 -25.62 28.87
N ASP A 506 -19.61 -25.08 29.60
CA ASP A 506 -20.96 -25.63 29.66
C ASP A 506 -21.75 -25.27 28.40
N LEU A 507 -21.59 -26.09 27.36
CA LEU A 507 -22.19 -25.83 26.05
C LEU A 507 -23.72 -25.91 26.06
N GLU A 508 -24.30 -26.70 26.95
CA GLU A 508 -25.76 -26.81 27.10
C GLU A 508 -26.33 -25.55 27.73
N ARG A 509 -25.69 -25.05 28.79
CA ARG A 509 -26.06 -23.78 29.42
C ARG A 509 -25.89 -22.62 28.44
N ILE A 510 -24.82 -22.60 27.65
CA ILE A 510 -24.64 -21.59 26.59
C ILE A 510 -25.75 -21.69 25.54
N ALA A 511 -26.08 -22.89 25.08
CA ALA A 511 -27.09 -23.09 24.04
C ALA A 511 -28.52 -22.78 24.52
N ALA A 512 -28.78 -22.89 25.83
CA ALA A 512 -30.04 -22.50 26.46
C ALA A 512 -30.20 -20.98 26.64
N LEU A 513 -29.14 -20.19 26.39
CA LEU A 513 -29.24 -18.73 26.49
C LEU A 513 -30.17 -18.19 25.39
N PRO A 514 -31.05 -17.22 25.73
CA PRO A 514 -32.00 -16.70 24.77
C PRO A 514 -31.32 -16.10 23.53
N VAL A 515 -31.90 -16.35 22.36
CA VAL A 515 -31.35 -15.85 21.10
C VAL A 515 -31.69 -14.37 20.93
N THR A 516 -30.69 -13.52 20.73
CA THR A 516 -30.89 -12.12 20.34
C THR A 516 -31.37 -12.02 18.89
N LYS A 517 -32.69 -12.17 18.64
CA LYS A 517 -33.27 -11.83 17.33
C LYS A 517 -33.25 -10.32 17.05
N ASP A 518 -33.21 -9.49 18.11
CA ASP A 518 -33.37 -8.03 18.05
C ASP A 518 -32.08 -7.21 18.18
N ALA A 519 -30.91 -7.86 18.34
CA ALA A 519 -29.61 -7.20 18.44
C ALA A 519 -28.97 -6.98 17.06
N LYS A 520 -29.68 -6.28 16.17
CA LYS A 520 -29.10 -5.75 14.91
C LYS A 520 -28.47 -4.37 15.12
#